data_AF-A0A1W6PUA2-F1
#
_entry.id   AF-A0A1W6PUA2-F1
#
_cell.length_a   1.000
_cell.length_b   1.000
_cell.length_c   1.000
_cell.angle_alpha   90.00
_cell.angle_beta   90.00
_cell.angle_gamma   90.00
#
_symmetry.space_group_name_H-M   'P 1'
#
loop_
_entity.id
_entity.type
_entity.pdbx_description
1 polymer ?
#
loop_
_entity_poly.entity_id
_entity_poly.type
_entity_poly.pdbx_seq_one_letter_code
_entity_poly.pdbx_strand_id
1 'polypeptide(L)'
;MEIGGTVLPGMVGGPAYAAAELKCGAKLLLVLRRQTGMNGSLPVWTVIDQVTISKPSPHHELLQPAFCSSRRFPDAPIFALGRMAEEPDGSYRSENLVKAWRFDITRERLASIPVDGVLCALDGFD
;
A
#
# COMPACT_ATOMS: atom_id res chain seq x y z
N MET A 1 10.47 12.60 -6.18
CA MET A 1 11.11 11.35 -6.65
C MET A 1 10.26 10.19 -6.15
N GLU A 2 9.93 9.24 -7.03
CA GLU A 2 9.22 7.99 -6.68
C GLU A 2 10.22 7.00 -6.06
N ILE A 3 9.79 6.30 -5.02
CA ILE A 3 10.59 5.33 -4.27
C ILE A 3 10.14 3.90 -4.63
N GLY A 4 8.86 3.71 -4.92
CA GLY A 4 8.31 2.43 -5.34
C GLY A 4 6.86 2.54 -5.79
N GLY A 5 6.37 1.51 -6.46
CA GLY A 5 4.99 1.45 -6.94
C GLY A 5 4.46 0.02 -7.02
N THR A 6 3.14 -0.11 -6.96
CA THR A 6 2.44 -1.40 -7.06
C THR A 6 1.16 -1.25 -7.88
N VAL A 7 0.86 -2.25 -8.71
CA VAL A 7 -0.41 -2.34 -9.42
C VAL A 7 -1.44 -2.95 -8.47
N LEU A 8 -2.62 -2.34 -8.40
CA LEU A 8 -3.69 -2.78 -7.53
C LEU A 8 -4.74 -3.56 -8.32
N PRO A 9 -5.34 -4.61 -7.73
CA PRO A 9 -6.46 -5.29 -8.34
C PRO A 9 -7.60 -4.30 -8.57
N GLY A 10 -8.13 -4.30 -9.79
CA GLY A 10 -9.26 -3.48 -10.23
C GLY A 10 -10.55 -4.29 -10.31
N MET A 11 -11.67 -3.61 -10.57
CA MET A 11 -12.90 -4.29 -10.96
C MET A 11 -12.74 -4.89 -12.37
N VAL A 12 -13.30 -6.07 -12.61
CA VAL A 12 -13.32 -6.69 -13.94
C VAL A 12 -13.99 -5.75 -14.94
N GLY A 13 -13.31 -5.47 -16.06
CA GLY A 13 -13.76 -4.50 -17.07
C GLY A 13 -13.68 -3.03 -16.64
N GLY A 14 -13.18 -2.75 -15.42
CA GLY A 14 -12.93 -1.42 -14.92
C GLY A 14 -11.53 -0.89 -15.25
N PRO A 15 -11.21 0.36 -14.85
CA PRO A 15 -9.89 0.91 -15.04
C PRO A 15 -8.85 0.20 -14.17
N ALA A 16 -7.59 0.23 -14.61
CA ALA A 16 -6.47 -0.21 -13.79
C ALA A 16 -6.13 0.85 -12.72
N TYR A 17 -5.67 0.37 -11.56
CA TYR A 17 -5.24 1.21 -10.46
C TYR A 17 -3.80 0.89 -10.08
N ALA A 18 -3.10 1.90 -9.57
CA ALA A 18 -1.76 1.74 -9.04
C ALA A 18 -1.59 2.62 -7.81
N ALA A 19 -0.71 2.23 -6.91
CA ALA A 19 -0.24 3.07 -5.83
C ALA A 19 1.26 3.34 -5.98
N ALA A 20 1.69 4.54 -5.62
CA ALA A 20 3.08 4.94 -5.65
C ALA A 20 3.49 5.59 -4.33
N GLU A 21 4.67 5.23 -3.85
CA GLU A 21 5.34 5.88 -2.74
C GLU A 21 6.26 6.96 -3.27
N LEU A 22 6.03 8.22 -2.87
CA LEU A 22 6.82 9.36 -3.28
C LEU A 22 7.52 9.98 -2.06
N LYS A 23 8.78 10.35 -2.23
CA LYS A 23 9.47 11.21 -1.26
C LYS A 23 9.04 12.66 -1.43
N CYS A 24 8.54 13.28 -0.37
CA CYS A 24 8.18 14.70 -0.33
C CYS A 24 8.89 15.38 0.85
N GLY A 25 10.12 15.86 0.62
CA GLY A 25 10.97 16.38 1.69
C GLY A 25 11.27 15.30 2.74
N ALA A 26 10.90 15.59 3.99
CA ALA A 26 11.02 14.65 5.11
C ALA A 26 9.81 13.71 5.28
N LYS A 27 8.77 13.84 4.45
CA LYS A 27 7.55 13.04 4.53
C LYS A 27 7.49 12.04 3.37
N LEU A 28 6.71 10.99 3.57
CA LEU A 28 6.29 10.08 2.51
C LEU A 28 4.89 10.46 2.04
N LEU A 29 4.64 10.31 0.74
CA LEU A 29 3.31 10.38 0.16
C LEU A 29 2.98 9.02 -0.43
N LEU A 30 1.85 8.45 -0.03
CA LEU A 30 1.24 7.34 -0.74
C LEU A 30 0.18 7.91 -1.67
N VAL A 31 0.37 7.73 -2.97
CA VAL A 31 -0.47 8.29 -4.01
C VAL A 31 -1.21 7.17 -4.72
N LEU A 32 -2.53 7.28 -4.77
CA LEU A 32 -3.40 6.39 -5.54
C LEU A 32 -3.62 6.99 -6.93
N ARG A 33 -3.43 6.15 -7.94
CA ARG A 33 -3.53 6.52 -9.36
C ARG A 33 -4.51 5.62 -10.08
N ARG A 34 -5.26 6.20 -11.00
CA ARG A 34 -6.13 5.51 -11.95
C ARG A 34 -5.57 5.66 -13.35
N GLN A 35 -5.57 4.60 -14.13
CA GLN A 35 -5.25 4.69 -15.55
C GLN A 35 -6.41 5.38 -16.29
N THR A 36 -6.14 6.50 -16.94
CA THR A 36 -7.14 7.31 -17.66
C THR A 36 -6.96 7.27 -19.18
N GLY A 37 -5.89 6.66 -19.66
CA GLY A 37 -5.66 6.47 -21.08
C GLY A 37 -4.32 5.81 -21.39
N MET A 38 -3.93 5.92 -22.65
CA MET A 38 -2.65 5.46 -23.18
C MET A 38 -2.02 6.59 -24.00
N ASN A 39 -0.71 6.77 -23.88
CA ASN A 39 0.08 7.58 -24.80
C ASN A 39 1.04 6.62 -25.54
N GLY A 40 0.64 6.17 -26.73
CA GLY A 40 1.28 5.02 -27.37
C GLY A 40 1.08 3.75 -26.54
N SER A 41 2.18 3.08 -26.18
CA SER A 41 2.17 1.90 -25.30
C SER A 41 2.26 2.24 -23.80
N LEU A 42 2.38 3.52 -23.44
CA LEU A 42 2.56 3.94 -22.05
C LEU A 42 1.22 4.29 -21.40
N PRO A 43 0.88 3.69 -20.24
CA PRO A 43 -0.32 4.05 -19.51
C PRO A 43 -0.24 5.48 -18.98
N VAL A 44 -1.30 6.25 -19.19
CA VAL A 44 -1.47 7.58 -18.61
C VAL A 44 -2.19 7.44 -17.28
N TRP A 45 -1.55 7.91 -16.22
CA TRP A 45 -2.04 7.81 -14.85
C TRP A 45 -2.50 9.16 -14.32
N THR A 46 -3.68 9.20 -13.71
CA THR A 46 -4.19 10.37 -13.00
C THR A 46 -4.21 10.07 -11.51
N VAL A 47 -3.70 11.00 -10.70
CA VAL A 47 -3.82 10.94 -9.25
C VAL A 47 -5.28 11.14 -8.85
N ILE A 48 -5.82 10.19 -8.08
CA ILE A 48 -7.21 10.22 -7.63
C ILE A 48 -7.32 10.42 -6.11
N ASP A 49 -6.33 9.98 -5.36
CA ASP A 49 -6.24 10.24 -3.92
C ASP A 49 -4.78 10.19 -3.45
N GLN A 50 -4.51 10.75 -2.27
CA GLN A 50 -3.19 10.65 -1.65
C GLN A 50 -3.27 10.81 -0.13
N VAL A 51 -2.36 10.14 0.57
CA VAL A 51 -2.18 10.33 2.01
C VAL A 51 -0.74 10.74 2.30
N THR A 52 -0.59 11.72 3.18
CA THR A 52 0.72 12.11 3.72
C THR A 52 1.05 11.28 4.94
N ILE A 53 2.22 10.67 4.92
CA ILE A 53 2.71 9.76 5.93
C ILE A 53 3.92 10.40 6.64
N SER A 54 3.76 10.58 7.94
CA SER A 54 4.86 10.90 8.86
C SER A 54 5.27 9.61 9.56
N LYS A 55 6.50 9.16 9.34
CA LYS A 55 7.06 7.99 10.02
C LYS A 55 7.31 8.33 11.49
N PRO A 56 6.85 7.51 12.46
CA PRO A 56 7.19 7.71 13.88
C PRO A 56 8.69 7.55 14.16
N SER A 57 9.38 6.70 13.39
CA SER A 57 10.84 6.51 13.49
C SER A 57 11.43 6.13 12.12
N PRO A 58 12.76 6.21 11.93
CA PRO A 58 13.41 5.80 10.69
C PRO A 58 13.18 4.34 10.28
N HIS A 59 12.92 3.47 11.26
CA HIS A 59 12.67 2.03 11.05
C HIS A 59 11.24 1.72 10.60
N HIS A 60 10.32 2.69 10.64
CA HIS A 60 8.99 2.49 10.08
C HIS A 60 9.03 2.60 8.56
N GLU A 61 8.29 1.74 7.89
CA GLU A 61 8.20 1.68 6.44
C GLU A 61 6.76 1.41 5.99
N LEU A 62 6.49 1.76 4.72
CA LEU A 62 5.20 1.51 4.12
C LEU A 62 5.16 0.07 3.60
N LEU A 63 4.38 -0.74 4.29
CA LEU A 63 4.13 -2.15 3.95
C LEU A 63 3.08 -2.21 2.84
N GLN A 64 3.41 -2.95 1.79
CA GLN A 64 2.65 -3.00 0.54
C GLN A 64 1.55 -4.08 0.57
N PRO A 65 0.52 -3.97 -0.29
CA PRO A 65 -0.60 -4.92 -0.33
C PRO A 65 -0.22 -6.36 -0.64
N ALA A 66 0.92 -6.58 -1.29
CA ALA A 66 1.42 -7.93 -1.57
C ALA A 66 1.68 -8.74 -0.29
N PHE A 67 1.91 -8.07 0.83
CA PHE A 67 2.30 -8.70 2.10
C PHE A 67 1.26 -8.48 3.20
N CYS A 68 0.28 -7.60 2.97
CA CYS A 68 -0.65 -7.15 3.99
C CYS A 68 -2.08 -7.61 3.71
N SER A 69 -2.74 -8.13 4.75
CA SER A 69 -4.13 -8.54 4.72
C SER A 69 -4.91 -7.96 5.91
N SER A 70 -6.23 -7.90 5.79
CA SER A 70 -7.12 -7.49 6.88
C SER A 70 -8.24 -8.51 7.07
N ARG A 71 -8.44 -8.95 8.31
CA ARG A 71 -9.58 -9.82 8.65
C ARG A 71 -10.94 -9.15 8.41
N ARG A 72 -11.01 -7.83 8.52
CA ARG A 72 -12.24 -7.06 8.32
C ARG A 72 -12.52 -6.75 6.83
N PHE A 73 -11.47 -6.74 6.02
CA PHE A 73 -11.52 -6.40 4.60
C PHE A 73 -10.66 -7.39 3.80
N PRO A 74 -11.06 -8.67 3.71
CA PRO A 74 -10.23 -9.73 3.16
C PRO A 74 -9.91 -9.53 1.66
N ASP A 75 -10.81 -8.88 0.92
CA ASP A 75 -10.68 -8.71 -0.53
C ASP A 75 -10.09 -7.34 -0.94
N ALA A 76 -9.71 -6.51 0.03
CA ALA A 76 -9.21 -5.17 -0.25
C ALA A 76 -7.67 -5.13 -0.19
N PRO A 77 -7.01 -4.40 -1.12
CA PRO A 77 -5.59 -4.12 -0.99
C PRO A 77 -5.32 -3.29 0.26
N ILE A 78 -4.44 -3.79 1.13
CA ILE A 78 -4.11 -3.15 2.42
C ILE A 78 -2.71 -2.57 2.38
N PHE A 79 -2.59 -1.32 2.79
CA PHE A 79 -1.31 -0.68 3.10
C PHE A 79 -1.20 -0.51 4.61
N ALA A 80 0.00 -0.67 5.15
CA ALA A 80 0.24 -0.42 6.56
C ALA A 80 1.55 0.34 6.79
N LEU A 81 1.64 1.06 7.90
CA LEU A 81 2.87 1.68 8.37
C LEU A 81 3.32 0.93 9.62
N GLY A 82 4.47 0.29 9.55
CA GLY A 82 5.02 -0.51 10.64
C GLY A 82 6.47 -0.87 10.38
N ARG A 83 6.97 -1.92 11.03
CA ARG A 83 8.32 -2.44 10.84
C ARG A 83 8.24 -3.91 10.48
N MET A 84 8.94 -4.37 9.45
CA MET A 84 9.16 -5.81 9.28
C MET A 84 10.26 -6.29 10.22
N ALA A 85 9.99 -7.39 10.92
CA ALA A 85 10.95 -8.13 11.71
C ALA A 85 11.12 -9.53 11.11
N GLU A 86 12.35 -10.04 11.14
CA GLU A 86 12.64 -11.41 10.77
C GLU A 86 12.35 -12.33 11.96
N GLU A 87 11.64 -13.41 11.70
CA GLU A 87 11.29 -14.44 12.66
C GLU A 87 12.39 -15.53 12.68
N PRO A 88 12.46 -16.37 13.73
CA PRO A 88 13.48 -17.41 13.84
C PRO A 88 13.48 -18.46 12.72
N ASP A 89 12.35 -18.61 12.02
CA ASP A 89 12.18 -19.52 10.88
C ASP A 89 12.55 -18.86 9.53
N GLY A 90 13.08 -17.64 9.55
CA GLY A 90 13.44 -16.88 8.35
C GLY A 90 12.26 -16.21 7.64
N SER A 91 11.03 -16.36 8.15
CA SER A 91 9.89 -15.57 7.70
C SER A 91 10.00 -14.12 8.20
N TYR A 92 9.21 -13.22 7.63
CA TYR A 92 9.11 -11.85 8.09
C TYR A 92 7.69 -11.53 8.53
N ARG A 93 7.56 -10.87 9.66
CA ARG A 93 6.27 -10.40 10.18
C ARG A 93 6.35 -8.94 10.59
N SER A 94 5.26 -8.22 10.33
CA SER A 94 5.17 -6.84 10.78
C SER A 94 4.95 -6.75 12.28
N GLU A 95 5.74 -5.91 12.91
CA GLU A 95 5.56 -5.44 14.28
C GLU A 95 5.21 -3.95 14.28
N ASN A 96 4.65 -3.48 15.40
CA ASN A 96 4.40 -2.06 15.66
C ASN A 96 3.64 -1.36 14.52
N LEU A 97 2.58 -1.99 14.01
CA LEU A 97 1.68 -1.34 13.05
C LEU A 97 1.02 -0.14 13.73
N VAL A 98 1.24 1.06 13.18
CA VAL A 98 0.72 2.31 13.75
C VAL A 98 -0.41 2.92 12.94
N LYS A 99 -0.47 2.61 11.63
CA LYS A 99 -1.53 3.07 10.72
C LYS A 99 -1.76 2.03 9.64
N ALA A 100 -2.99 1.96 9.15
CA ALA A 100 -3.34 1.15 8.00
C ALA A 100 -4.39 1.84 7.15
N TRP A 101 -4.35 1.54 5.84
CA TRP A 101 -5.30 2.01 4.86
C TRP A 101 -5.74 0.84 4.00
N ARG A 102 -7.00 0.84 3.59
CA ARG A 102 -7.47 0.00 2.49
C ARG A 102 -7.68 0.85 1.25
N PHE A 103 -7.44 0.27 0.08
CA PHE A 103 -7.97 0.83 -1.16
C PHE A 103 -9.49 0.55 -1.24
N ASP A 104 -10.29 1.61 -1.18
CA ASP A 104 -11.73 1.58 -1.42
C ASP A 104 -12.00 1.84 -2.90
N ILE A 105 -12.07 0.78 -3.70
CA ILE A 105 -12.22 0.90 -5.17
C ILE A 105 -13.52 1.58 -5.57
N THR A 106 -14.61 1.35 -4.84
CA THR A 106 -15.91 1.97 -5.12
C THR A 106 -15.88 3.48 -4.93
N ARG A 107 -15.04 3.98 -4.03
CA ARG A 107 -14.88 5.41 -3.74
C ARG A 107 -13.59 6.00 -4.28
N GLU A 108 -12.79 5.20 -4.99
CA GLU A 108 -11.49 5.58 -5.55
C GLU A 108 -10.56 6.28 -4.54
N ARG A 109 -10.47 5.77 -3.31
CA ARG A 109 -9.72 6.43 -2.23
C ARG A 109 -9.01 5.48 -1.28
N LEU A 110 -8.03 6.01 -0.56
CA LEU A 110 -7.35 5.36 0.57
C LEU A 110 -8.13 5.62 1.85
N ALA A 111 -8.90 4.62 2.30
CA ALA A 111 -9.66 4.73 3.53
C ALA A 111 -8.81 4.24 4.72
N SER A 112 -8.64 5.10 5.74
CA SER A 112 -8.03 4.69 7.00
C SER A 112 -8.84 3.56 7.64
N ILE A 113 -8.15 2.54 8.15
CA ILE A 113 -8.75 1.42 8.88
C ILE A 113 -8.03 1.21 10.22
N PRO A 114 -8.68 0.56 11.21
CA PRO A 114 -8.00 0.12 12.42
C PRO A 114 -6.86 -0.85 12.08
N VAL A 115 -5.75 -0.75 12.80
CA VAL A 115 -4.64 -1.72 12.68
C VAL A 115 -5.00 -3.08 13.27
N ASP A 116 -6.01 -3.12 14.15
CA ASP A 116 -6.52 -4.35 14.76
C ASP A 116 -7.04 -5.32 13.70
N GLY A 117 -6.35 -6.46 13.56
CA GLY A 117 -6.67 -7.48 12.56
C GLY A 117 -6.06 -7.24 11.19
N VAL A 118 -5.14 -6.27 11.06
CA VAL A 118 -4.19 -6.18 9.95
C VAL A 118 -2.98 -7.04 10.27
N LEU A 119 -2.59 -7.88 9.32
CA LEU A 119 -1.39 -8.69 9.39
C LEU A 119 -0.58 -8.45 8.13
N CYS A 120 0.66 -8.02 8.28
CA CYS A 120 1.60 -8.03 7.17
C CYS A 120 2.69 -9.07 7.43
N ALA A 121 2.83 -10.02 6.52
CA ALA A 121 3.78 -11.13 6.65
C ALA A 121 4.28 -11.57 5.28
N LEU A 122 5.45 -12.17 5.29
CA LEU A 122 6.17 -12.72 4.15
C LEU A 122 6.73 -14.06 4.61
N ASP A 123 6.31 -15.14 3.97
CA ASP A 123 6.88 -16.46 4.27
C ASP A 123 8.38 -16.44 3.96
N GLY A 124 9.16 -17.13 4.78
CA GLY A 124 10.57 -17.33 4.51
C GLY A 124 10.74 -18.08 3.18
N PHE A 125 11.73 -17.69 2.39
CA PHE A 125 12.14 -18.55 1.28
C PHE A 125 12.87 -19.75 1.87
N ASP A 126 12.35 -20.95 1.63
CA ASP A 126 13.04 -22.23 1.91
C ASP A 126 14.26 -22.41 0.99
#